data_AF-A0A5N5WZT0-F1
#
_entry.id   AF-A0A5N5WZT0-F1
#
_cell.length_a   1.000
_cell.length_b   1.000
_cell.length_c   1.000
_cell.angle_alpha   90.00
_cell.angle_beta   90.00
_cell.angle_gamma   90.00
#
_symmetry.space_group_name_H-M   'P 1'
#
loop_
_entity.id
_entity.type
_entity.pdbx_description
1 polymer ?
#
loop_
_entity_poly.entity_id
_entity_poly.type
_entity_poly.pdbx_seq_one_letter_code
_entity_poly.pdbx_strand_id
1 'polypeptide(L)'
;MDPHQSSDTPARESTTLMEILQWDKLFESDAPPRLGIEVGRRLPYTALSAFSVGMAIGSSHGSKKAAYRFRAENAHRFPTTSTGWFQYHKTKNYTAIVGGVKEGMKMGFKLGFGALAFCLFEETVDYARHDRRDFLSTVTAGLSFSGIYSLLARHDVYTAARTTKLGLKLSLVYGLMQDALESLKGNRPAYVNFLLGNRRSKNE
;
A
#
# COMPACT_ATOMS: atom_id res chain seq x y z
N MET A 1 -15.07 -58.71 14.77
CA MET A 1 -14.48 -57.54 15.47
C MET A 1 -13.91 -56.68 14.37
N ASP A 2 -14.74 -55.80 13.83
CA ASP A 2 -14.39 -54.94 12.71
C ASP A 2 -13.73 -53.64 13.21
N PRO A 3 -12.69 -53.15 12.52
CA PRO A 3 -11.92 -51.99 12.96
C PRO A 3 -12.66 -50.68 12.63
N HIS A 4 -12.55 -49.73 13.55
CA HIS A 4 -13.09 -48.38 13.43
C HIS A 4 -12.50 -47.63 12.23
N GLN A 5 -13.42 -47.06 11.45
CA GLN A 5 -13.22 -46.21 10.29
C GLN A 5 -12.69 -44.83 10.69
N SER A 6 -11.58 -44.40 10.09
CA SER A 6 -10.99 -43.07 10.27
C SER A 6 -11.20 -42.17 9.04
N SER A 7 -11.77 -41.00 9.32
CA SER A 7 -11.57 -39.69 8.67
C SER A 7 -11.96 -39.48 7.20
N ASP A 8 -13.19 -39.00 6.98
CA ASP A 8 -13.57 -38.18 5.82
C ASP A 8 -13.29 -36.70 6.13
N THR A 9 -12.22 -36.11 5.59
CA THR A 9 -11.96 -34.65 5.64
C THR A 9 -11.36 -33.96 4.40
N PRO A 10 -11.20 -34.55 3.20
CA PRO A 10 -10.55 -33.85 2.09
C PRO A 10 -11.46 -32.90 1.27
N ALA A 11 -12.80 -33.02 1.37
CA ALA A 11 -13.72 -32.28 0.49
C ALA A 11 -13.97 -30.80 0.88
N ARG A 12 -13.70 -30.43 2.14
CA ARG A 12 -13.94 -29.06 2.66
C ARG A 12 -12.74 -28.13 2.45
N GLU A 13 -11.53 -28.67 2.37
CA GLU A 13 -10.33 -27.89 2.06
C GLU A 13 -10.25 -27.51 0.58
N SER A 14 -10.68 -28.39 -0.34
CA SER A 14 -10.65 -28.08 -1.77
C SER A 14 -11.65 -26.99 -2.18
N THR A 15 -12.81 -26.93 -1.52
CA THR A 15 -13.82 -25.88 -1.73
C THR A 15 -13.34 -24.53 -1.19
N THR A 16 -12.75 -24.49 0.00
CA THR A 16 -12.22 -23.24 0.58
C THR A 16 -11.03 -22.69 -0.20
N LEU A 17 -10.13 -23.52 -0.71
CA LEU A 17 -9.03 -23.07 -1.58
C LEU A 17 -9.53 -22.53 -2.93
N MET A 18 -10.57 -23.15 -3.50
CA MET A 18 -11.19 -22.64 -4.74
C MET A 18 -11.98 -21.36 -4.49
N GLU A 19 -12.64 -21.22 -3.35
CA GLU A 19 -13.24 -19.94 -2.93
C GLU A 19 -12.17 -18.87 -2.77
N ILE A 20 -11.06 -19.15 -2.07
CA ILE A 20 -9.90 -18.26 -1.91
C ILE A 20 -9.32 -17.83 -3.26
N LEU A 21 -9.21 -18.77 -4.21
CA LEU A 21 -8.70 -18.50 -5.54
C LEU A 21 -9.67 -17.63 -6.37
N GLN A 22 -10.98 -17.73 -6.12
CA GLN A 22 -12.04 -16.96 -6.78
C GLN A 22 -12.37 -15.64 -6.07
N TRP A 23 -11.52 -15.16 -5.16
CA TRP A 23 -11.72 -13.88 -4.46
C TRP A 23 -11.81 -12.68 -5.40
N ASP A 24 -11.24 -12.77 -6.58
CA ASP A 24 -11.35 -11.78 -7.64
C ASP A 24 -12.79 -11.59 -8.11
N LYS A 25 -13.60 -12.65 -8.14
CA LYS A 25 -15.02 -12.60 -8.53
C LYS A 25 -15.92 -11.88 -7.54
N LEU A 26 -15.52 -11.79 -6.26
CA LEU A 26 -16.28 -11.05 -5.24
C LEU A 26 -16.27 -9.53 -5.48
N PHE A 27 -15.29 -9.04 -6.24
CA PHE A 27 -15.13 -7.64 -6.58
C PHE A 27 -15.34 -7.37 -8.08
N GLU A 28 -15.88 -8.36 -8.80
CA GLU A 28 -16.24 -8.21 -10.21
C GLU A 28 -17.51 -7.36 -10.29
N SER A 29 -17.36 -6.16 -10.85
CA SER A 29 -18.45 -5.20 -11.02
C SER A 29 -18.57 -4.82 -12.49
N ASP A 30 -19.81 -4.71 -12.97
CA ASP A 30 -20.16 -4.25 -14.32
C ASP A 30 -19.77 -2.76 -14.57
N ALA A 31 -19.33 -2.03 -13.55
CA ALA A 31 -18.91 -0.64 -13.68
C ALA A 31 -17.49 -0.50 -14.25
N PRO A 32 -17.23 0.51 -15.10
CA PRO A 32 -15.97 0.66 -15.83
C PRO A 32 -14.78 0.72 -14.85
N PRO A 33 -13.80 -0.21 -14.95
CA PRO A 33 -12.72 -0.40 -13.97
C PRO A 33 -12.01 0.91 -13.63
N ARG A 34 -11.74 1.15 -12.34
CA ARG A 34 -11.02 2.34 -11.87
C ARG A 34 -9.64 2.39 -12.55
N LEU A 35 -9.31 3.51 -13.19
CA LEU A 35 -8.13 3.68 -14.06
C LEU A 35 -8.06 2.79 -15.32
N GLY A 36 -9.10 2.00 -15.65
CA GLY A 36 -9.14 1.10 -16.81
C GLY A 36 -8.42 -0.24 -16.59
N ILE A 37 -8.14 -0.61 -15.34
CA ILE A 37 -7.43 -1.84 -14.98
C ILE A 37 -8.31 -2.66 -14.04
N GLU A 38 -8.52 -3.94 -14.37
CA GLU A 38 -9.24 -4.90 -13.52
C GLU A 38 -8.59 -5.06 -12.14
N VAL A 39 -9.41 -5.30 -11.11
CA VAL A 39 -8.99 -5.41 -9.70
C VAL A 39 -7.89 -6.45 -9.52
N GLY A 40 -8.01 -7.61 -10.18
CA GLY A 40 -7.03 -8.69 -10.12
C GLY A 40 -5.62 -8.31 -10.61
N ARG A 41 -5.51 -7.36 -11.55
CA ARG A 41 -4.22 -6.82 -12.02
C ARG A 41 -3.79 -5.59 -11.22
N ARG A 42 -4.74 -4.78 -10.75
CA ARG A 42 -4.49 -3.55 -10.00
C ARG A 42 -3.80 -3.82 -8.66
N LEU A 43 -4.24 -4.86 -7.94
CA LEU A 43 -3.67 -5.25 -6.65
C LEU A 43 -2.17 -5.58 -6.72
N PRO A 44 -1.70 -6.54 -7.54
CA PRO A 44 -0.28 -6.87 -7.61
C PRO A 44 0.56 -5.70 -8.15
N TYR A 45 0.08 -4.93 -9.13
CA TYR A 45 0.84 -3.77 -9.63
C TYR A 45 1.01 -2.68 -8.58
N THR A 46 -0.04 -2.38 -7.80
CA THR A 46 0.03 -1.40 -6.72
C THR A 46 0.94 -1.89 -5.60
N ALA A 47 0.87 -3.18 -5.25
CA ALA A 47 1.74 -3.80 -4.25
C ALA A 47 3.22 -3.75 -4.65
N LEU A 48 3.53 -4.14 -5.89
CA LEU A 48 4.90 -4.20 -6.41
C LEU A 48 5.51 -2.81 -6.57
N SER A 49 4.72 -1.83 -7.03
CA SER A 49 5.17 -0.44 -7.12
C SER A 49 5.42 0.16 -5.73
N ALA A 50 4.50 -0.05 -4.78
CA ALA A 50 4.67 0.39 -3.39
C ALA A 50 5.86 -0.30 -2.70
N PHE A 51 6.07 -1.59 -2.95
CA PHE A 51 7.23 -2.34 -2.46
C PHE A 51 8.53 -1.74 -3.01
N SER A 52 8.59 -1.48 -4.32
CA SER A 52 9.78 -0.92 -4.98
C SER A 52 10.14 0.47 -4.42
N VAL A 53 9.14 1.33 -4.26
CA VAL A 53 9.33 2.66 -3.65
C VAL A 53 9.76 2.54 -2.18
N GLY A 54 9.13 1.64 -1.42
CA GLY A 54 9.47 1.37 -0.02
C GLY A 54 10.89 0.82 0.15
N MET A 55 11.33 -0.04 -0.77
CA MET A 55 12.68 -0.58 -0.80
C MET A 55 13.70 0.50 -1.14
N ALA A 56 13.42 1.39 -2.10
CA ALA A 56 14.30 2.50 -2.45
C ALA A 56 14.49 3.48 -1.28
N ILE A 57 13.39 3.93 -0.65
CA ILE A 57 13.44 4.84 0.49
C ILE A 57 14.09 4.16 1.71
N GLY A 58 13.69 2.92 2.00
CA GLY A 58 14.22 2.14 3.12
C GLY A 58 15.70 1.83 2.98
N SER A 59 16.18 1.52 1.77
CA SER A 59 17.60 1.26 1.52
C SER A 59 18.46 2.51 1.66
N SER A 60 18.01 3.66 1.13
CA SER A 60 18.69 4.94 1.31
C SER A 60 18.79 5.33 2.79
N HIS A 61 17.70 5.17 3.54
CA HIS A 61 17.67 5.46 4.97
C HIS A 61 18.53 4.48 5.79
N GLY A 62 18.38 3.18 5.54
CA GLY A 62 19.12 2.11 6.23
C GLY A 62 20.63 2.18 5.99
N SER A 63 21.03 2.46 4.75
CA SER A 63 22.45 2.62 4.37
C SER A 63 23.10 3.78 5.11
N LYS A 64 22.47 4.96 5.12
CA LYS A 64 22.95 6.12 5.87
C LYS A 64 23.05 5.84 7.37
N LYS A 65 22.01 5.23 7.94
CA LYS A 65 21.96 4.88 9.37
C LYS A 65 23.10 3.92 9.77
N ALA A 66 23.33 2.87 8.99
CA ALA A 66 24.39 1.91 9.24
C ALA A 66 25.78 2.53 9.05
N ALA A 67 25.96 3.37 8.02
CA ALA A 67 27.21 4.10 7.80
C ALA A 67 27.55 5.07 8.95
N TYR A 68 26.56 5.80 9.48
CA TYR A 68 26.77 6.70 10.61
C TYR A 68 27.09 5.94 11.90
N ARG A 69 26.43 4.80 12.15
CA ARG A 69 26.76 3.93 13.30
C ARG A 69 28.19 3.42 13.21
N PHE A 70 28.60 2.91 12.04
CA PHE A 70 29.97 2.46 11.82
C PHE A 70 31.00 3.57 12.10
N ARG A 71 30.72 4.80 11.63
CA ARG A 71 31.59 5.96 11.88
C ARG A 71 31.63 6.36 13.36
N ALA A 72 30.50 6.28 14.06
CA ALA A 72 30.42 6.58 15.49
C ALA A 72 31.20 5.55 16.31
N GLU A 73 31.01 4.26 16.02
CA GLU A 73 31.73 3.16 16.68
C GLU A 73 33.25 3.24 16.44
N ASN A 74 33.68 3.64 15.24
CA ASN A 74 35.10 3.74 14.88
C ASN A 74 35.69 5.15 15.05
N ALA A 75 34.97 6.09 15.67
CA ALA A 75 35.45 7.46 15.86
C ALA A 75 36.73 7.54 16.72
N HIS A 76 37.03 6.50 17.49
CA HIS A 76 38.24 6.40 18.32
C HIS A 76 39.34 5.54 17.66
N ARG A 77 39.08 4.90 16.52
CA ARG A 77 40.01 3.97 15.82
C ARG A 77 40.22 4.40 14.37
N PHE A 78 40.81 5.57 14.17
CA PHE A 78 41.18 6.00 12.83
C PHE A 78 42.45 5.29 12.35
N PRO A 79 42.45 4.70 11.14
CA PRO A 79 43.65 4.11 10.58
C PRO A 79 44.70 5.19 10.26
N THR A 80 45.96 4.90 10.60
CA THR A 80 47.11 5.78 10.34
C THR A 80 47.84 5.43 9.04
N THR A 81 47.58 4.25 8.46
CA THR A 81 48.21 3.76 7.22
C THR A 81 47.26 3.85 6.03
N SER A 82 47.81 4.06 4.83
CA SER A 82 47.04 4.09 3.58
C SER A 82 46.25 2.80 3.33
N THR A 83 46.85 1.64 3.61
CA THR A 83 46.18 0.33 3.50
C THR A 83 45.03 0.17 4.50
N GLY A 84 45.17 0.72 5.72
CA GLY A 84 44.10 0.72 6.72
C GLY A 84 42.89 1.54 6.27
N TRP A 85 43.10 2.66 5.59
CA TRP A 85 42.02 3.47 5.02
C TRP A 85 41.22 2.75 3.94
N PHE A 86 41.86 1.90 3.13
CA PHE A 86 41.17 1.08 2.15
C PHE A 86 40.23 0.07 2.83
N GLN A 87 40.73 -0.67 3.82
CA GLN A 87 39.92 -1.64 4.56
C GLN A 87 38.77 -0.98 5.33
N TYR A 88 39.02 0.20 5.92
CA TYR A 88 37.99 0.99 6.58
C TYR A 88 36.83 1.33 5.64
N HIS A 89 37.13 1.82 4.43
CA HIS A 89 36.11 2.14 3.43
C HIS A 89 35.38 0.91 2.91
N LYS A 90 36.08 -0.21 2.71
CA LYS A 90 35.50 -1.50 2.30
C LYS A 90 34.48 -1.98 3.34
N THR A 91 34.87 -2.02 4.62
CA THR A 91 33.99 -2.47 5.71
C THR A 91 32.82 -1.50 5.90
N LYS A 92 33.06 -0.18 5.88
CA LYS A 92 32.00 0.83 5.95
C LYS A 92 30.95 0.64 4.86
N ASN A 93 31.38 0.46 3.62
CA ASN A 93 30.47 0.27 2.48
C ASN A 93 29.72 -1.05 2.59
N TYR A 94 30.37 -2.12 3.05
CA TYR A 94 29.71 -3.40 3.30
C TYR A 94 28.60 -3.28 4.37
N THR A 95 28.92 -2.70 5.53
CA THR A 95 27.94 -2.48 6.60
C THR A 95 26.79 -1.58 6.15
N ALA A 96 27.08 -0.56 5.34
CA ALA A 96 26.06 0.31 4.74
C ALA A 96 25.14 -0.44 3.78
N ILE A 97 25.69 -1.28 2.89
CA ILE A 97 24.89 -2.09 1.94
C ILE A 97 24.00 -3.07 2.69
N VAL A 98 24.54 -3.82 3.65
CA VAL A 98 23.76 -4.79 4.44
C VAL A 98 22.64 -4.09 5.23
N GLY A 99 22.95 -2.93 5.85
CA GLY A 99 21.95 -2.11 6.54
C GLY A 99 20.87 -1.57 5.60
N GLY A 100 21.25 -1.17 4.38
CA GLY A 100 20.34 -0.73 3.34
C GLY A 100 19.40 -1.84 2.88
N VAL A 101 19.91 -3.02 2.57
CA VAL A 101 19.08 -4.15 2.13
C VAL A 101 18.09 -4.58 3.22
N LYS A 102 18.55 -4.68 4.48
CA LYS A 102 17.69 -5.10 5.61
C LYS A 102 16.54 -4.12 5.86
N GLU A 103 16.84 -2.82 5.93
CA GLU A 103 15.80 -1.81 6.16
C GLU A 103 14.93 -1.61 4.91
N GLY A 104 15.52 -1.71 3.72
CA GLY A 104 14.82 -1.67 2.43
C GLY A 104 13.76 -2.76 2.32
N MET A 105 14.11 -4.03 2.58
CA MET A 105 13.13 -5.13 2.56
C MET A 105 12.03 -4.92 3.60
N LYS A 106 12.39 -4.55 4.84
CA LYS A 106 11.44 -4.30 5.91
C LYS A 106 10.43 -3.19 5.55
N MET A 107 10.91 -2.09 5.00
CA MET A 107 10.04 -0.97 4.57
C MET A 107 9.25 -1.33 3.32
N GLY A 108 9.85 -2.01 2.35
CA GLY A 108 9.19 -2.51 1.15
C GLY A 108 7.98 -3.38 1.49
N PHE A 109 8.12 -4.37 2.36
CA PHE A 109 7.00 -5.23 2.77
C PHE A 109 5.91 -4.46 3.53
N LYS A 110 6.30 -3.54 4.43
CA LYS A 110 5.32 -2.70 5.14
C LYS A 110 4.48 -1.85 4.19
N LEU A 111 5.12 -1.21 3.21
CA LEU A 111 4.44 -0.38 2.22
C LEU A 111 3.63 -1.23 1.24
N GLY A 112 4.17 -2.36 0.78
CA GLY A 112 3.46 -3.28 -0.10
C GLY A 112 2.19 -3.85 0.53
N PHE A 113 2.27 -4.33 1.78
CA PHE A 113 1.10 -4.81 2.52
C PHE A 113 0.10 -3.68 2.80
N GLY A 114 0.60 -2.49 3.19
CA GLY A 114 -0.25 -1.33 3.42
C GLY A 114 -1.00 -0.88 2.15
N ALA A 115 -0.33 -0.92 0.99
CA ALA A 115 -0.94 -0.58 -0.29
C ALA A 115 -1.99 -1.62 -0.73
N LEU A 116 -1.72 -2.91 -0.54
CA LEU A 116 -2.70 -3.97 -0.79
C LEU A 116 -3.95 -3.78 0.08
N ALA A 117 -3.75 -3.61 1.39
CA ALA A 117 -4.85 -3.38 2.32
C ALA A 117 -5.66 -2.14 1.94
N PHE A 118 -4.99 -1.03 1.59
CA PHE A 118 -5.65 0.18 1.13
C PHE A 118 -6.51 -0.06 -0.13
N CYS A 119 -5.99 -0.74 -1.14
CA CYS A 119 -6.76 -1.07 -2.34
C CYS A 119 -7.96 -1.98 -2.05
N LEU A 120 -7.84 -2.92 -1.10
CA LEU A 120 -8.96 -3.75 -0.65
C LEU A 120 -10.03 -2.90 0.05
N PHE A 121 -9.64 -1.96 0.90
CA PHE A 121 -10.58 -1.02 1.51
C PHE A 121 -11.27 -0.12 0.48
N GLU A 122 -10.53 0.35 -0.53
CA GLU A 122 -11.08 1.15 -1.62
C GLU A 122 -12.15 0.37 -2.39
N GLU A 123 -11.86 -0.88 -2.76
CA GLU A 123 -12.82 -1.74 -3.46
C GLU A 123 -14.04 -2.09 -2.61
N THR A 124 -13.84 -2.33 -1.31
CA THR A 124 -14.94 -2.60 -0.36
C THR A 124 -15.88 -1.40 -0.24
N VAL A 125 -15.33 -0.18 -0.21
CA VAL A 125 -16.12 1.05 -0.14
C VAL A 125 -16.81 1.34 -1.47
N ASP A 126 -16.15 1.08 -2.60
CA ASP A 126 -16.75 1.24 -3.93
C ASP A 126 -17.95 0.29 -4.12
N TYR A 127 -17.82 -0.98 -3.69
CA TYR A 127 -18.92 -1.95 -3.68
C TYR A 127 -20.09 -1.50 -2.77
N ALA A 128 -19.78 -1.04 -1.55
CA ALA A 128 -20.79 -0.57 -0.60
C ALA A 128 -21.56 0.68 -1.08
N ARG A 129 -21.01 1.45 -2.02
CA ARG A 129 -21.62 2.69 -2.56
C ARG A 129 -22.27 2.49 -3.93
N HIS A 130 -22.63 1.26 -4.30
CA HIS A 130 -23.27 0.94 -5.59
C HIS A 130 -22.42 1.42 -6.78
N ASP A 131 -21.11 1.15 -6.75
CA ASP A 131 -20.17 1.45 -7.84
C ASP A 131 -19.99 2.93 -8.21
N ARG A 132 -20.34 3.84 -7.29
CA ARG A 132 -19.96 5.25 -7.41
C ARG A 132 -18.50 5.45 -7.01
N ARG A 133 -17.63 5.35 -8.01
CA ARG A 133 -16.17 5.56 -7.92
C ARG A 133 -15.88 7.07 -7.99
N ASP A 134 -15.85 7.72 -6.83
CA ASP A 134 -15.50 9.14 -6.67
C ASP A 134 -14.40 9.28 -5.59
N PHE A 135 -13.70 10.43 -5.51
CA PHE A 135 -12.71 10.71 -4.45
C PHE A 135 -13.21 10.44 -3.02
N LEU A 136 -14.52 10.52 -2.78
CA LEU A 136 -15.11 10.27 -1.47
C LEU A 136 -14.94 8.81 -1.02
N SER A 137 -14.91 7.83 -1.93
CA SER A 137 -14.66 6.43 -1.56
C SER A 137 -13.21 6.24 -1.11
N THR A 138 -12.27 6.85 -1.82
CA THR A 138 -10.84 6.87 -1.51
C THR A 138 -10.54 7.56 -0.18
N VAL A 139 -11.22 8.67 0.12
CA VAL A 139 -11.12 9.36 1.42
C VAL A 139 -11.64 8.49 2.54
N THR A 140 -12.81 7.87 2.39
CA THR A 140 -13.38 6.97 3.40
C THR A 140 -12.49 5.74 3.61
N ALA A 141 -11.99 5.12 2.54
CA ALA A 141 -11.05 4.01 2.60
C ALA A 141 -9.76 4.42 3.34
N GLY A 142 -9.23 5.60 3.05
CA GLY A 142 -8.05 6.17 3.73
C GLY A 142 -8.26 6.44 5.21
N LEU A 143 -9.43 6.99 5.57
CA LEU A 143 -9.79 7.22 6.97
C LEU A 143 -9.94 5.90 7.72
N SER A 144 -10.64 4.92 7.16
CA SER A 144 -10.78 3.57 7.71
C SER A 144 -9.43 2.89 7.89
N PHE A 145 -8.58 2.93 6.87
CA PHE A 145 -7.22 2.37 6.93
C PHE A 145 -6.39 3.05 8.01
N SER A 146 -6.44 4.39 8.11
CA SER A 146 -5.71 5.15 9.13
C SER A 146 -6.22 4.88 10.55
N GLY A 147 -7.53 4.70 10.72
CA GLY A 147 -8.16 4.38 11.99
C GLY A 147 -7.74 2.99 12.48
N ILE A 148 -7.86 1.98 11.61
CA ILE A 148 -7.43 0.61 11.91
C ILE A 148 -5.93 0.58 12.23
N TYR A 149 -5.11 1.26 11.43
CA TYR A 149 -3.67 1.35 11.69
C TYR A 149 -3.37 1.97 13.06
N SER A 150 -4.06 3.06 13.42
CA SER A 150 -3.89 3.73 14.71
C SER A 150 -4.26 2.84 15.90
N LEU A 151 -5.30 2.02 15.75
CA LEU A 151 -5.72 1.05 16.77
C LEU A 151 -4.70 -0.07 16.93
N LEU A 152 -4.23 -0.65 15.81
CA LEU A 152 -3.22 -1.71 15.82
C LEU A 152 -1.90 -1.24 16.43
N ALA A 153 -1.52 0.01 16.17
CA ALA A 153 -0.29 0.59 16.68
C ALA A 153 -0.43 1.15 18.11
N ARG A 154 -1.62 1.11 18.73
CA ARG A 154 -1.91 1.63 20.08
C ARG A 154 -1.40 3.07 20.28
N HIS A 155 -1.66 3.92 19.30
CA HIS A 155 -1.23 5.31 19.36
C HIS A 155 -2.00 6.10 20.43
N ASP A 156 -1.29 7.02 21.11
CA ASP A 156 -1.91 8.05 21.94
C ASP A 156 -2.79 8.99 21.09
N VAL A 157 -3.79 9.62 21.71
CA VAL A 157 -4.83 10.44 21.06
C VAL A 157 -4.23 11.51 20.15
N TYR A 158 -3.15 12.15 20.58
CA TYR A 158 -2.46 13.18 19.78
C TYR A 158 -1.74 12.61 18.56
N THR A 159 -1.16 11.42 18.68
CA THR A 159 -0.46 10.74 17.57
C THR A 159 -1.48 10.18 16.57
N ALA A 160 -2.58 9.61 17.08
CA ALA A 160 -3.70 9.16 16.28
C ALA A 160 -4.27 10.30 15.43
N ALA A 161 -4.57 11.46 16.04
CA ALA A 161 -5.09 12.63 15.34
C ALA A 161 -4.14 13.11 14.23
N ARG A 162 -2.83 13.12 14.47
CA ARG A 162 -1.83 13.48 13.45
C ARG A 162 -1.82 12.50 12.29
N THR A 163 -1.87 11.19 12.57
CA THR A 163 -1.92 10.14 11.55
C THR A 163 -3.20 10.22 10.73
N THR A 164 -4.36 10.41 11.37
CA THR A 164 -5.64 10.58 10.67
C THR A 164 -5.64 11.83 9.81
N LYS A 165 -5.12 12.96 10.30
CA LYS A 165 -5.00 14.20 9.51
C LYS A 165 -4.11 14.01 8.28
N LEU A 166 -3.02 13.27 8.43
CA LEU A 166 -2.13 12.93 7.31
C LEU A 166 -2.83 12.00 6.32
N GLY A 167 -3.50 10.95 6.82
CA GLY A 167 -4.30 10.02 6.01
C GLY A 167 -5.36 10.75 5.19
N LEU A 168 -6.14 11.62 5.83
CA LEU A 168 -7.16 12.45 5.17
C LEU A 168 -6.56 13.29 4.04
N LYS A 169 -5.45 13.99 4.29
CA LYS A 169 -4.80 14.83 3.27
C LYS A 169 -4.31 13.99 2.09
N LEU A 170 -3.63 12.88 2.36
CA LEU A 170 -3.08 12.01 1.33
C LEU A 170 -4.19 11.37 0.48
N SER A 171 -5.24 10.86 1.13
CA SER A 171 -6.36 10.23 0.43
C SER A 171 -7.20 11.23 -0.35
N LEU A 172 -7.35 12.47 0.13
CA LEU A 172 -7.99 13.54 -0.63
C LEU A 172 -7.19 13.88 -1.89
N VAL A 173 -5.87 14.08 -1.76
CA VAL A 173 -4.99 14.38 -2.90
C VAL A 173 -5.00 13.22 -3.89
N TYR A 174 -4.91 11.99 -3.40
CA TYR A 174 -4.90 10.80 -4.24
C TYR A 174 -6.24 10.58 -4.97
N GLY A 175 -7.38 10.71 -4.28
CA GLY A 175 -8.71 10.61 -4.88
C GLY A 175 -8.95 11.66 -5.94
N LEU A 176 -8.61 12.93 -5.67
CA LEU A 176 -8.71 13.99 -6.69
C LEU A 176 -7.79 13.74 -7.89
N MET A 177 -6.61 13.15 -7.67
CA MET A 177 -5.71 12.78 -8.77
C MET A 177 -6.28 11.63 -9.61
N GLN A 178 -6.90 10.62 -8.98
CA GLN A 178 -7.60 9.55 -9.69
C GLN A 178 -8.75 10.13 -10.53
N ASP A 179 -9.60 10.98 -9.95
CA ASP A 179 -10.75 11.58 -10.63
C ASP A 179 -10.32 12.47 -11.81
N ALA A 180 -9.20 13.20 -11.67
CA ALA A 180 -8.62 13.97 -12.76
C ALA A 180 -8.14 13.08 -13.91
N LEU A 181 -7.47 11.96 -13.61
CA LEU A 181 -7.02 11.01 -14.63
C LEU A 181 -8.19 10.31 -15.33
N GLU A 182 -9.27 10.02 -14.61
CA GLU A 182 -10.49 9.44 -15.19
C GLU A 182 -11.22 10.44 -16.07
N SER A 183 -11.32 11.70 -15.65
CA SER A 183 -11.86 12.77 -16.49
C SER A 183 -11.05 13.00 -17.77
N LEU A 184 -9.72 12.84 -17.72
CA LEU A 184 -8.86 12.93 -18.92
C LEU A 184 -9.05 11.74 -19.87
N LYS A 185 -9.35 10.54 -19.33
CA LYS A 185 -9.66 9.34 -20.11
C LYS A 185 -11.08 9.34 -20.69
N GLY A 186 -11.89 10.35 -20.37
CA GLY A 186 -13.26 10.49 -20.85
C GLY A 186 -14.32 9.81 -19.96
N ASN A 187 -13.92 9.16 -18.87
CA ASN A 187 -14.84 8.59 -17.88
C ASN A 187 -15.04 9.63 -16.77
N ARG A 188 -15.99 10.55 -16.96
CA ARG A 188 -16.21 11.65 -16.01
C ARG A 188 -16.91 11.14 -14.73
N PRO A 189 -16.34 11.37 -13.54
CA PRO A 189 -17.01 11.02 -12.29
C PRO A 189 -18.32 11.80 -12.13
N ALA A 190 -19.26 11.24 -11.36
CA ALA A 190 -20.64 11.72 -11.31
C ALA A 190 -20.74 13.19 -10.83
N TYR A 191 -19.85 13.60 -9.92
CA TYR A 191 -19.81 14.98 -9.43
C TYR A 191 -19.33 15.98 -10.50
N VAL A 192 -18.45 15.56 -11.42
CA VAL A 192 -17.97 16.41 -12.53
C VAL A 192 -19.12 16.67 -13.50
N ASN A 193 -19.95 15.66 -13.75
CA ASN A 193 -21.16 15.84 -14.57
C ASN A 193 -22.21 16.71 -13.86
N PHE A 194 -22.34 16.64 -12.54
CA PHE A 194 -23.19 17.56 -11.77
C PHE A 194 -22.65 19.01 -11.79
N LEU A 195 -21.33 19.18 -11.72
CA LEU A 195 -20.67 20.50 -11.73
C LEU A 195 -20.65 21.14 -13.13
N LEU A 196 -20.40 20.36 -14.18
CA LEU A 196 -20.45 20.81 -15.59
C LEU A 196 -21.87 20.79 -16.18
N GLY A 197 -22.81 20.10 -15.55
CA GLY A 197 -24.12 19.78 -16.11
C GLY A 197 -25.27 20.17 -15.19
N ASN A 198 -25.47 21.48 -15.05
CA ASN A 198 -26.81 22.06 -14.94
C ASN A 198 -26.88 23.39 -15.71
N ARG A 199 -26.78 23.25 -17.04
CA ARG A 199 -27.21 24.28 -18.00
C ARG A 199 -27.80 23.69 -19.29
N ARG A 200 -28.33 22.46 -19.25
CA ARG A 200 -29.26 22.02 -20.29
C ARG A 200 -30.65 22.45 -19.86
N SER A 201 -31.02 23.61 -20.39
CA SER A 201 -32.32 24.24 -20.24
C SER A 201 -33.43 23.20 -20.35
N LYS A 202 -34.26 23.18 -19.32
CA LYS A 202 -35.70 23.02 -19.46
C LYS A 202 -36.12 23.76 -20.73
N ASN A 203 -36.44 23.06 -21.80
CA ASN A 203 -37.23 23.55 -22.93
C ASN A 203 -37.96 22.32 -23.46
N GLU A 204 -39.28 22.46 -23.38
CA GLU A 204 -40.40 21.69 -23.96
C GLU A 204 -40.11 20.35 -24.65
#